data_AF-A0A495IKT8-F1
#
_entry.id   AF-A0A495IKT8-F1
#
_cell.length_a   1.000
_cell.length_b   1.000
_cell.length_c   1.000
_cell.angle_alpha   90.00
_cell.angle_beta   90.00
_cell.angle_gamma   90.00
#
_symmetry.space_group_name_H-M   'P 1'
#
loop_
_entity.id
_entity.type
_entity.pdbx_description
1 polymer ?
#
loop_
_entity_poly.entity_id
_entity_poly.type
_entity_poly.pdbx_seq_one_letter_code
_entity_poly.pdbx_strand_id
1 'polypeptide(L)' 'MSTFTYHGAKDIDRAIGFLVTLDRNQQDALAVLQIDGALDELQTEYQKALADAAYRPSDDFTGRLSGYLEMADDAAGPGA' A
#
# COMPACT_ATOMS: atom_id res chain seq x y z
N MET A 1 16.61 -1.26 -9.95
CA MET A 1 15.20 -1.58 -10.19
C MET A 1 14.80 -2.57 -9.13
N SER A 2 14.06 -2.14 -8.10
CA SER A 2 13.60 -3.02 -7.02
C SER A 2 12.84 -4.18 -7.66
N THR A 3 13.33 -5.41 -7.46
CA THR A 3 12.69 -6.65 -7.90
C THR A 3 11.50 -6.95 -7.00
N PHE A 4 10.58 -6.00 -6.89
CA PHE A 4 9.37 -6.20 -6.12
C PHE A 4 8.56 -7.29 -6.79
N THR A 5 8.41 -8.41 -6.08
CA THR A 5 7.58 -9.52 -6.51
C THR A 5 6.27 -9.40 -5.78
N TYR A 6 5.19 -9.21 -6.52
CA TYR A 6 3.85 -9.16 -5.96
C TYR A 6 3.42 -10.54 -5.45
N HIS A 7 3.16 -10.67 -4.14
CA HIS A 7 2.74 -11.89 -3.45
C HIS A 7 1.23 -11.99 -3.23
N GLY A 8 0.44 -11.15 -3.91
CA GLY A 8 -1.01 -11.15 -3.83
C GLY A 8 -1.57 -10.20 -2.78
N ALA A 9 -2.79 -10.49 -2.33
CA ALA A 9 -3.58 -9.62 -1.46
C ALA A 9 -2.87 -9.24 -0.14
N LYS A 10 -1.94 -10.07 0.36
CA LYS A 10 -1.17 -9.79 1.59
C LYS A 10 -0.29 -8.55 1.49
N ASP A 11 0.32 -8.31 0.33
CA ASP A 11 1.17 -7.14 0.12
C ASP A 11 0.32 -5.86 0.13
N ILE A 12 -0.87 -5.92 -0.46
CA ILE A 12 -1.83 -4.82 -0.46
C ILE A 12 -2.35 -4.54 0.95
N ASP A 13 -2.76 -5.58 1.69
CA ASP A 13 -3.22 -5.47 3.08
C ASP A 13 -2.17 -4.80 3.98
N ARG A 14 -0.90 -5.15 3.82
CA ARG A 14 0.20 -4.54 4.55
C ARG A 14 0.35 -3.05 4.23
N ALA A 15 0.28 -2.67 2.95
CA ALA A 15 0.34 -1.28 2.54
C ALA A 15 -0.87 -0.46 3.05
N ILE A 16 -2.07 -1.04 3.04
CA ILE A 16 -3.28 -0.44 3.63
C ILE A 16 -3.05 -0.17 5.12
N GLY A 17 -2.57 -1.16 5.88
CA GLY A 17 -2.32 -1.01 7.31
C GLY A 17 -1.32 0.11 7.65
N PHE A 18 -0.28 0.24 6.83
CA PHE A 18 0.68 1.34 6.94
C PHE A 18 0.03 2.71 6.66
N LEU A 19 -0.68 2.85 5.53
CA LEU A 19 -1.30 4.12 5.16
C LEU A 19 -2.42 4.55 6.12
N VAL A 20 -3.20 3.62 6.67
CA VAL A 20 -4.18 3.92 7.72
C VAL A 20 -3.49 4.46 8.99
N THR A 21 -2.32 3.94 9.32
CA THR A 21 -1.54 4.44 10.46
C THR A 21 -0.95 5.81 10.16
N LEU A 22 -0.47 6.03 8.93
CA LEU A 22 0.03 7.33 8.47
C LEU A 22 -1.06 8.39 8.48
N ASP A 23 -2.25 8.07 7.97
CA ASP A 23 -3.42 8.94 7.93
C ASP A 23 -3.81 9.45 9.31
N ARG A 24 -3.93 8.53 10.29
CA ARG A 24 -4.28 8.88 11.68
C ARG A 24 -3.29 9.84 12.35
N ASN A 25 -2.04 9.82 11.93
CA ASN A 25 -0.98 10.66 12.48
C ASN A 25 -0.78 11.94 11.67
N GLN A 26 -1.47 12.09 10.54
CA GLN A 26 -1.28 13.22 9.64
C GLN A 26 -2.10 14.43 10.10
N GLN A 27 -1.46 15.60 10.11
CA GLN A 27 -2.09 16.87 10.47
C GLN A 27 -2.32 17.78 9.25
N ASP A 28 -1.67 17.47 8.13
CA ASP A 28 -1.84 18.19 6.87
C ASP A 28 -3.05 17.63 6.08
N ALA A 29 -4.05 18.48 5.86
CA ALA A 29 -5.28 18.11 5.15
C ALA A 29 -5.06 17.72 3.68
N LEU A 30 -4.06 18.27 3.00
CA LEU A 30 -3.73 17.87 1.62
C LEU A 30 -3.12 16.48 1.61
N ALA A 31 -2.27 16.17 2.60
CA ALA A 31 -1.68 14.85 2.72
C ALA A 31 -2.73 13.79 3.08
N VAL A 32 -3.70 14.11 3.96
CA VAL A 32 -4.85 13.23 4.24
C VAL A 32 -5.61 12.89 2.96
N LEU A 33 -5.97 13.89 2.15
CA LEU A 33 -6.69 13.64 0.89
C LEU A 33 -5.91 12.76 -0.11
N GLN A 34 -4.58 12.89 -0.13
CA GLN A 34 -3.73 12.04 -0.95
C GLN A 34 -3.69 10.61 -0.43
N ILE A 35 -3.65 10.44 0.90
CA ILE A 35 -3.67 9.12 1.54
C ILE A 35 -5.04 8.44 1.34
N ASP A 36 -6.14 9.17 1.46
CA ASP A 36 -7.49 8.67 1.19
C ASP A 36 -7.60 8.12 -0.24
N GLY A 37 -7.13 8.88 -1.24
CA GLY A 37 -7.13 8.42 -2.63
C GLY A 37 -6.28 7.17 -2.86
N ALA A 38 -5.14 7.06 -2.18
CA ALA A 38 -4.30 5.86 -2.23
C ALA A 38 -4.97 4.66 -1.54
N LEU A 39 -5.65 4.89 -0.41
CA LEU A 39 -6.39 3.85 0.32
C LEU A 39 -7.58 3.32 -0.48
N ASP A 40 -8.28 4.16 -1.24
CA ASP A 40 -9.37 3.74 -2.13
C ASP A 40 -8.87 2.86 -3.28
N GLU A 41 -7.74 3.24 -3.90
CA GLU A 41 -7.10 2.43 -4.94
C GLU A 41 -6.65 1.07 -4.38
N LEU A 42 -5.95 1.06 -3.24
CA LEU A 42 -5.48 -0.16 -2.59
C LEU A 42 -6.65 -1.07 -2.17
N GLN A 43 -7.72 -0.52 -1.60
CA GLN A 43 -8.90 -1.32 -1.22
C GLN A 43 -9.55 -1.95 -2.45
N THR A 44 -9.66 -1.21 -3.55
CA THR A 44 -10.21 -1.73 -4.81
C THR A 44 -9.37 -2.89 -5.35
N GLU A 45 -8.05 -2.72 -5.40
CA GLU A 45 -7.12 -3.75 -5.86
C GLU A 45 -7.07 -4.95 -4.91
N TYR A 46 -7.20 -4.72 -3.60
CA TYR A 46 -7.30 -5.77 -2.59
C TYR A 46 -8.53 -6.65 -2.82
N GLN A 47 -9.71 -6.06 -3.07
CA GLN A 47 -10.93 -6.83 -3.34
C GLN A 47 -10.80 -7.68 -4.61
N LYS A 48 -10.16 -7.15 -5.66
CA LYS A 48 -9.88 -7.93 -6.88
C LYS A 48 -8.93 -9.10 -6.59
N ALA A 49 -7.87 -8.86 -5.83
CA ALA A 49 -6.90 -9.88 -5.44
C ALA A 49 -7.49 -10.95 -4.50
N LEU A 50 -8.48 -10.61 -3.69
CA LEU A 50 -9.23 -11.57 -2.87
C LEU A 50 -10.21 -12.40 -3.71
N ALA A 51 -10.85 -11.78 -4.69
CA ALA A 51 -11.82 -12.45 -5.56
C ALA A 51 -11.16 -13.41 -6.57
N ASP A 52 -9.94 -13.11 -7.01
CA ASP A 52 -9.18 -13.92 -7.97
C ASP A 52 -7.71 -14.04 -7.54
N ALA A 53 -7.30 -15.26 -7.16
CA ALA A 53 -5.93 -15.55 -6.75
C ALA A 53 -4.91 -15.43 -7.90
N ALA A 54 -5.36 -15.46 -9.15
CA ALA A 54 -4.52 -15.23 -10.33
C ALA A 54 -4.50 -13.75 -10.76
N TYR A 55 -5.24 -12.88 -10.07
CA TYR A 55 -5.28 -11.45 -10.35
C TYR A 55 -3.89 -10.84 -10.28
N ARG A 56 -3.54 -10.09 -11.33
CA ARG A 56 -2.34 -9.27 -11.37
C ARG A 56 -2.73 -7.80 -11.54
N PRO A 57 -2.39 -6.94 -10.58
CA PRO A 57 -2.52 -5.50 -10.74
C PRO A 57 -1.65 -4.99 -11.89
N SER A 58 -1.87 -3.74 -12.28
CA SER A 58 -1.01 -3.07 -13.27
C SER A 58 0.42 -2.88 -12.73
N ASP A 59 1.38 -2.74 -13.65
CA ASP A 59 2.78 -2.44 -13.28
C ASP A 59 2.89 -1.09 -12.56
N ASP A 60 2.06 -0.11 -12.96
CA ASP A 60 2.00 1.21 -12.31
C ASP A 60 1.54 1.11 -10.85
N PHE A 61 0.48 0.32 -10.58
CA PHE A 61 0.03 0.07 -9.22
C PHE A 61 1.08 -0.69 -8.43
N THR A 62 1.69 -1.71 -9.04
CA THR A 62 2.74 -2.52 -8.43
C THR A 62 3.95 -1.67 -8.03
N GLY A 63 4.32 -0.67 -8.84
CA GLY A 63 5.36 0.30 -8.52
C GLY A 63 5.00 1.26 -7.39
N ARG A 64 3.73 1.66 -7.26
CA ARG A 64 3.26 2.42 -6.08
C ARG A 64 3.25 1.57 -4.82
N LEU A 65 2.72 0.34 -4.94
CA LEU A 65 2.64 -0.64 -3.86
C LEU A 65 4.02 -0.94 -3.28
N SER A 66 5.04 -1.14 -4.13
CA SER A 66 6.40 -1.35 -3.64
C SER A 66 6.92 -0.16 -2.82
N GLY A 67 6.63 1.07 -3.25
CA GLY A 67 7.01 2.27 -2.50
C GLY A 67 6.32 2.35 -1.12
N TYR A 68 5.03 2.02 -1.03
CA TYR A 68 4.34 1.98 0.25
C TYR A 68 4.88 0.90 1.19
N LEU A 69 5.31 -0.23 0.65
CA LEU A 69 5.91 -1.32 1.42
C LEU A 69 7.32 -0.99 1.89
N GLU A 70 8.13 -0.37 1.05
CA GLU A 70 9.45 0.15 1.45
C GLU A 70 9.30 1.17 2.60
N MET A 71 8.33 2.10 2.52
CA MET A 71 8.03 3.03 3.62
C MET A 71 7.55 2.31 4.90
N ALA A 72 6.73 1.27 4.75
CA ALA A 72 6.26 0.47 5.88
C ALA A 72 7.40 -0.33 6.54
N ASP A 73 8.35 -0.83 5.76
CA ASP A 73 9.55 -1.51 6.24
C ASP A 73 10.48 -0.53 6.97
N ASP A 74 10.70 0.66 6.41
CA ASP A 74 11.50 1.72 7.04
C ASP A 74 10.89 2.18 8.37
N ALA A 75 9.56 2.34 8.42
CA ALA A 75 8.85 2.68 9.65
C ALA A 75 8.89 1.58 10.72
N ALA A 76 9.12 0.32 10.33
CA ALA A 76 9.23 -0.83 11.22
C ALA A 76 10.68 -1.16 11.64
N GLY A 77 11.68 -0.41 11.16
CA GLY A 77 13.10 -0.61 11.44
C GLY A 77 13.51 -0.39 12.91
N PRO A 78 14.71 -0.85 13.35
CA PRO A 78 15.07 -1.17 14.73
C PRO A 78 15.42 0.05 15.63
N GLY A 79 14.63 1.12 15.57
CA GLY A 79 14.87 2.37 16.29
C GLY A 79 13.64 3.00 16.94
N ALA A 80 12.56 2.23 17.16
CA ALA A 80 11.43 2.62 18.01
C ALA A 80 11.62 2.11 19.45
#